data_AF-A0AAW1CJ79-F1
#
_entry.id   AF-A0AAW1CJ79-F1
#
_cell.length_a   1.000
_cell.length_b   1.000
_cell.length_c   1.000
_cell.angle_alpha   90.00
_cell.angle_beta   90.00
_cell.angle_gamma   90.00
#
_symmetry.space_group_name_H-M   'P 1'
#
loop_
_entity.id
_entity.type
_entity.pdbx_description
1 polymer ?
#
loop_
_entity_poly.entity_id
_entity_poly.type
_entity_poly.pdbx_seq_one_letter_code
_entity_poly.pdbx_strand_id
1 'polypeptide(L)'
;MTVEPMLAWYIIGSVIAALATQNLNLEKACRVNLRMSDEVCTALEKRETANYTKEEAAVQQLVASMAIWKTLVQSAIPAMLILFFGSWSDRNGRRKPCMLLPITGEFLTSIGLIICTYFFYELPMEVAGLTEAIFPAFTGGWMTMFMAVFSYMADITSLETRTLRIGIVNVCSSISVPIGIALSGVLYKQIGYYGVFSLSATIYLLSFGYGYYKIPEEKQQQKQQQQQNQQQINFFDLQHIKETMTVAFKEGRNNRRTRVMLLMIVVIVVMGPLHGQYSIFYYYYYYYYYYYYYYYYYYYYYYYYYYYYYYFPVYVVEGKYCFRSGKILF
;
A
#
# COMPACT_ATOMS: atom_id res chain seq x y z
N MET A 1 -24.16 3.13 4.72
CA MET A 1 -23.23 3.37 3.61
C MET A 1 -21.83 3.08 4.11
N THR A 2 -21.07 2.22 3.43
CA THR A 2 -19.82 1.64 3.92
C THR A 2 -18.70 1.88 2.91
N VAL A 3 -17.51 2.25 3.38
CA VAL A 3 -16.28 2.45 2.58
C VAL A 3 -15.54 1.13 2.32
N GLU A 4 -15.92 0.09 3.07
CA GLU A 4 -15.33 -1.23 3.07
C GLU A 4 -15.29 -1.89 1.67
N PRO A 5 -16.34 -1.84 0.83
CA PRO A 5 -16.29 -2.44 -0.50
C PRO A 5 -15.29 -1.76 -1.46
N MET A 6 -15.21 -0.42 -1.41
CA MET A 6 -14.23 0.34 -2.21
C MET A 6 -12.81 -0.08 -1.85
N LEU A 7 -12.51 -0.11 -0.55
CA LEU A 7 -11.20 -0.46 -0.03
C LEU A 7 -10.86 -1.92 -0.35
N ALA A 8 -11.81 -2.84 -0.22
CA ALA A 8 -11.62 -4.25 -0.54
C ALA A 8 -11.25 -4.45 -2.01
N TRP A 9 -12.01 -3.85 -2.94
CA TRP A 9 -11.70 -3.94 -4.37
C TRP A 9 -10.35 -3.32 -4.71
N TYR A 10 -10.02 -2.16 -4.12
CA TYR A 10 -8.71 -1.54 -4.28
C TYR A 10 -7.56 -2.49 -3.86
N ILE A 11 -7.66 -3.09 -2.67
CA ILE A 11 -6.64 -4.02 -2.17
C ILE A 11 -6.56 -5.28 -3.05
N ILE A 12 -7.70 -5.89 -3.38
CA ILE A 12 -7.74 -7.11 -4.22
C ILE A 12 -7.10 -6.84 -5.59
N GLY A 13 -7.45 -5.73 -6.25
CA GLY A 13 -6.88 -5.37 -7.55
C GLY A 13 -5.36 -5.20 -7.51
N SER A 14 -4.85 -4.56 -6.46
CA SER A 14 -3.41 -4.33 -6.24
C SER A 14 -2.66 -5.63 -5.99
N VAL A 15 -3.20 -6.50 -5.13
CA VAL A 15 -2.56 -7.77 -4.78
C VAL A 15 -2.61 -8.77 -5.94
N ILE A 16 -3.68 -8.79 -6.74
CA ILE A 16 -3.76 -9.63 -7.95
C ILE A 16 -2.67 -9.26 -8.96
N ALA A 17 -2.45 -7.96 -9.19
CA ALA A 17 -1.44 -7.48 -10.12
C ALA A 17 0.00 -7.78 -9.64
N ALA A 18 0.24 -7.76 -8.32
CA ALA A 18 1.58 -7.85 -7.74
C ALA A 18 2.38 -9.07 -8.24
N LEU A 19 1.76 -10.25 -8.32
CA LEU A 19 2.45 -11.46 -8.80
C LEU A 19 2.84 -11.37 -10.28
N ALA A 20 1.91 -10.92 -11.12
CA ALA A 20 2.19 -10.74 -12.54
C ALA A 20 3.28 -9.69 -12.76
N THR A 21 3.27 -8.60 -11.99
CA THR A 21 4.32 -7.58 -12.07
C THR A 21 5.69 -8.12 -11.64
N GLN A 22 5.76 -8.94 -10.59
CA GLN A 22 7.01 -9.58 -10.19
C GLN A 22 7.58 -10.48 -11.28
N ASN A 23 6.74 -11.33 -11.88
CA ASN A 23 7.15 -12.22 -12.97
C ASN A 23 7.58 -11.43 -14.21
N LEU A 24 6.83 -10.37 -14.57
CA LEU A 24 7.17 -9.49 -15.69
C LEU A 24 8.56 -8.86 -15.51
N ASN A 25 8.88 -8.41 -14.29
CA ASN A 25 10.17 -7.81 -13.99
C ASN A 25 11.32 -8.84 -14.07
N LEU A 26 11.10 -10.07 -13.60
CA LEU A 26 12.08 -11.17 -13.73
C LEU A 26 12.34 -11.53 -15.19
N GLU A 27 11.28 -11.67 -15.98
CA GLU A 27 11.41 -12.01 -17.41
C GLU A 27 12.07 -10.89 -18.22
N LYS A 28 11.70 -9.63 -17.98
CA LYS A 28 12.35 -8.47 -18.62
C LYS A 28 13.81 -8.34 -18.22
N ALA A 29 14.14 -8.58 -16.94
CA ALA A 29 15.53 -8.59 -16.49
C ALA A 29 16.36 -9.65 -17.23
N CYS A 30 15.82 -10.85 -17.46
CA CYS A 30 16.49 -11.92 -18.17
C CYS A 30 16.62 -11.65 -19.68
N ARG A 31 15.49 -11.38 -20.36
CA ARG A 31 15.40 -11.32 -21.83
C ARG A 31 15.88 -9.98 -22.40
N VAL A 32 15.59 -8.87 -21.73
CA VAL A 32 15.84 -7.51 -22.27
C VAL A 32 17.13 -6.92 -21.72
N ASN A 33 17.30 -6.94 -20.40
CA ASN A 33 18.43 -6.27 -19.76
C ASN A 33 19.71 -7.11 -19.86
N LEU A 34 19.66 -8.38 -19.48
CA LEU A 34 20.82 -9.29 -19.52
C LEU A 34 21.00 -9.98 -20.87
N ARG A 35 19.98 -9.95 -21.75
CA ARG A 35 20.01 -10.52 -23.11
C ARG A 35 20.49 -11.98 -23.11
N MET A 36 20.04 -12.76 -22.14
CA MET A 36 20.32 -14.19 -22.06
C MET A 36 19.56 -14.95 -23.15
N SER A 37 19.95 -16.20 -23.43
CA SER A 37 19.23 -17.03 -24.41
C SER A 37 17.82 -17.35 -23.93
N ASP A 38 16.89 -17.51 -24.89
CA ASP A 38 15.50 -17.84 -24.57
C ASP A 38 15.36 -19.17 -23.82
N GLU A 39 16.28 -20.11 -24.03
CA GLU A 39 16.34 -21.37 -23.28
C GLU A 39 16.59 -21.12 -21.79
N VAL A 40 17.56 -20.28 -21.45
CA VAL A 40 17.87 -19.92 -20.05
C VAL A 40 16.68 -19.21 -19.43
N CYS A 41 16.13 -18.18 -20.08
CA CYS A 41 15.02 -17.42 -19.51
C CYS A 41 13.74 -18.26 -19.34
N THR A 42 13.47 -19.19 -20.27
CA THR A 42 12.33 -20.10 -20.16
C THR A 42 12.56 -21.15 -19.06
N ALA A 43 13.80 -21.61 -18.86
CA ALA A 43 14.14 -22.50 -17.74
C ALA A 43 13.97 -21.78 -16.39
N LEU A 44 14.39 -20.51 -16.28
CA LEU A 44 14.18 -19.70 -15.09
C LEU A 44 12.68 -19.45 -14.82
N GLU A 45 11.87 -19.19 -15.85
CA GLU A 45 10.42 -19.04 -15.74
C GLU A 45 9.73 -20.32 -15.23
N LYS A 46 10.15 -21.49 -15.75
CA LYS A 46 9.67 -22.82 -15.34
C LYS A 46 10.27 -23.32 -14.03
N ARG A 47 11.26 -22.60 -13.48
CA ARG A 47 12.03 -22.95 -12.27
C ARG A 47 12.88 -24.21 -12.40
N GLU A 48 13.40 -24.46 -13.60
CA GLU A 48 14.37 -25.51 -13.89
C GLU A 48 15.80 -24.96 -13.70
N THR A 49 16.13 -24.50 -12.48
CA THR A 49 17.31 -23.65 -12.23
C THR A 49 18.59 -24.41 -11.85
N ALA A 50 18.54 -25.74 -11.73
CA ALA A 50 19.67 -26.56 -11.25
C ALA A 50 20.99 -26.32 -12.02
N ASN A 51 20.90 -26.02 -13.33
CA ASN A 51 22.06 -25.76 -14.19
C ASN A 51 22.34 -24.26 -14.41
N TYR A 52 21.46 -23.36 -13.93
CA TYR A 52 21.46 -21.92 -14.26
C TYR A 52 21.57 -21.04 -13.01
N THR A 53 22.24 -21.52 -11.96
CA THR A 53 22.31 -20.84 -10.66
C THR A 53 23.00 -19.47 -10.72
N LYS A 54 23.97 -19.28 -11.62
CA LYS A 54 24.67 -18.00 -11.80
C LYS A 54 23.79 -16.98 -12.51
N GLU A 55 23.06 -17.43 -13.52
CA GLU A 55 22.14 -16.64 -14.32
C GLU A 55 20.95 -16.20 -13.47
N GLU A 56 20.40 -17.10 -12.67
CA GLU A 56 19.37 -16.82 -11.68
C GLU A 56 19.81 -15.73 -10.68
N ALA A 57 21.01 -15.87 -10.12
CA ALA A 57 21.57 -14.88 -9.20
C ALA A 57 21.74 -13.50 -9.86
N ALA A 58 22.19 -13.45 -11.12
CA ALA A 58 22.35 -12.20 -11.86
C ALA A 58 21.00 -11.49 -12.12
N VAL A 59 19.98 -12.25 -12.55
CA VAL A 59 18.61 -11.74 -12.75
C VAL A 59 18.05 -11.18 -11.44
N GLN A 60 18.16 -11.95 -10.36
CA GLN A 60 17.68 -11.53 -9.04
C GLN A 60 18.40 -10.30 -8.51
N GLN A 61 19.72 -10.22 -8.67
CA GLN A 61 20.50 -9.06 -8.23
C GLN A 61 20.04 -7.79 -8.95
N LEU A 62 19.73 -7.89 -10.25
CA LEU A 62 19.23 -6.77 -11.03
C LEU A 62 17.81 -6.35 -10.58
N VAL A 63 16.89 -7.29 -10.40
CA VAL A 63 15.52 -7.01 -9.91
C VAL A 63 15.54 -6.48 -8.48
N ALA A 64 16.40 -7.01 -7.61
CA ALA A 64 16.57 -6.53 -6.23
C ALA A 64 17.11 -5.09 -6.22
N SER A 65 18.09 -4.78 -7.08
CA SER A 65 18.61 -3.42 -7.25
C SER A 65 17.50 -2.45 -7.68
N MET A 66 16.60 -2.90 -8.56
CA MET A 66 15.43 -2.12 -8.93
C MET A 66 14.46 -1.91 -7.76
N ALA A 67 14.16 -2.97 -7.04
CA ALA A 67 13.24 -2.95 -5.91
C ALA A 67 13.69 -1.94 -4.84
N ILE A 68 14.99 -1.78 -4.60
CA ILE A 68 15.54 -0.81 -3.65
C ILE A 68 15.14 0.62 -4.04
N TRP A 69 15.49 1.09 -5.25
CA TRP A 69 15.18 2.46 -5.64
C TRP A 69 13.67 2.68 -5.82
N LYS A 70 12.93 1.66 -6.30
CA LYS A 70 11.46 1.70 -6.37
C LYS A 70 10.84 1.95 -5.00
N THR A 71 11.28 1.22 -3.98
CA THR A 71 10.78 1.35 -2.60
C THR A 71 11.12 2.72 -2.02
N LEU A 72 12.30 3.27 -2.32
CA LEU A 72 12.68 4.63 -1.90
C LEU A 72 11.73 5.66 -2.51
N VAL A 73 11.43 5.57 -3.80
CA VAL A 73 10.49 6.48 -4.48
C VAL A 73 9.07 6.35 -3.90
N GLN A 74 8.59 5.12 -3.72
CA GLN A 74 7.27 4.81 -3.16
C GLN A 74 7.13 5.15 -1.67
N SER A 75 8.22 5.40 -0.95
CA SER A 75 8.17 5.78 0.47
C SER A 75 8.44 7.28 0.66
N ALA A 76 9.49 7.81 0.05
CA ALA A 76 9.93 9.19 0.26
C ALA A 76 8.96 10.22 -0.33
N ILE A 77 8.47 9.99 -1.56
CA ILE A 77 7.56 10.94 -2.21
C ILE A 77 6.20 10.96 -1.50
N PRO A 78 5.52 9.82 -1.22
CA PRO A 78 4.30 9.83 -0.42
C PRO A 78 4.48 10.40 0.97
N ALA A 79 5.59 10.15 1.65
CA ALA A 79 5.84 10.71 2.99
C ALA A 79 5.88 12.24 2.98
N MET A 80 6.35 12.85 1.89
CA MET A 80 6.28 14.30 1.71
C MET A 80 4.87 14.74 1.32
N LEU A 81 4.24 14.05 0.36
CA LEU A 81 2.92 14.42 -0.16
C LEU A 81 1.78 14.22 0.84
N ILE A 82 1.87 13.25 1.74
CA ILE A 82 0.84 12.97 2.76
C ILE A 82 0.68 14.14 3.74
N LEU A 83 1.73 14.93 3.98
CA LEU A 83 1.64 16.16 4.77
C LEU A 83 0.75 17.21 4.08
N PHE A 84 0.82 17.30 2.76
CA PHE A 84 -0.03 18.18 1.96
C PHE A 84 -1.44 17.60 1.82
N PHE A 85 -1.59 16.31 1.48
CA PHE A 85 -2.91 15.67 1.37
C PHE A 85 -3.67 15.69 2.70
N GLY A 86 -3.00 15.39 3.82
CA GLY A 86 -3.60 15.41 5.15
C GLY A 86 -4.07 16.81 5.54
N SER A 87 -3.20 17.81 5.43
CA SER A 87 -3.55 19.20 5.75
C SER A 87 -4.66 19.76 4.86
N TRP A 88 -4.63 19.47 3.56
CA TRP A 88 -5.69 19.85 2.63
C TRP A 88 -7.02 19.15 2.95
N SER A 89 -6.98 17.84 3.21
CA SER A 89 -8.19 17.06 3.51
C SER A 89 -8.88 17.54 4.79
N ASP A 90 -8.10 17.86 5.82
CA ASP A 90 -8.61 18.36 7.10
C ASP A 90 -9.24 19.74 6.97
N ARG A 91 -8.65 20.64 6.18
CA ARG A 91 -9.16 22.02 6.03
C ARG A 91 -10.35 22.14 5.11
N ASN A 92 -10.31 21.45 3.98
CA ASN A 92 -11.41 21.48 3.01
C ASN A 92 -12.60 20.65 3.50
N GLY A 93 -12.41 19.81 4.52
CA GLY A 93 -13.43 18.87 5.01
C GLY A 93 -13.82 17.82 3.96
N ARG A 94 -13.00 17.65 2.91
CA ARG A 94 -13.25 16.75 1.78
C ARG A 94 -12.33 15.55 1.88
N ARG A 95 -12.90 14.40 2.27
CA ARG A 95 -12.15 13.13 2.39
C ARG A 95 -12.14 12.32 1.09
N LYS A 96 -13.22 12.41 0.32
CA LYS A 96 -13.47 11.62 -0.89
C LYS A 96 -12.39 11.79 -1.97
N PRO A 97 -11.92 13.00 -2.32
CA PRO A 97 -10.86 13.16 -3.32
C PRO A 97 -9.55 12.45 -2.92
N CYS A 98 -9.21 12.46 -1.63
CA CYS A 98 -8.03 11.75 -1.11
C CYS A 98 -8.16 10.22 -1.14
N MET A 99 -9.39 9.68 -1.21
CA MET A 99 -9.62 8.24 -1.42
C MET A 99 -9.56 7.85 -2.90
N LEU A 100 -10.10 8.71 -3.77
CA LEU A 100 -10.17 8.44 -5.20
C LEU A 100 -8.81 8.58 -5.89
N LEU A 101 -7.96 9.48 -5.40
CA LEU A 101 -6.64 9.75 -5.99
C LEU A 101 -5.73 8.50 -6.01
N PRO A 102 -5.50 7.76 -4.90
CA PRO A 102 -4.75 6.49 -4.93
C PRO A 102 -5.31 5.47 -5.92
N ILE A 103 -6.65 5.35 -6.04
CA ILE A 103 -7.28 4.41 -6.99
C ILE A 103 -6.93 4.79 -8.43
N THR A 104 -6.92 6.09 -8.75
CA THR A 104 -6.50 6.55 -10.08
C THR A 104 -5.03 6.29 -10.35
N GLY A 105 -4.16 6.40 -9.34
CA GLY A 105 -2.73 6.08 -9.47
C GLY A 105 -2.50 4.63 -9.80
N GLU A 106 -3.14 3.71 -9.08
CA GLU A 106 -3.04 2.27 -9.34
C GLU A 106 -3.64 1.84 -10.69
N PHE A 107 -4.71 2.52 -11.12
CA PHE A 107 -5.26 2.34 -12.46
C PHE A 107 -4.26 2.75 -13.54
N LEU A 108 -3.59 3.90 -13.39
CA LEU A 108 -2.54 4.35 -14.31
C LEU A 108 -1.33 3.41 -14.28
N THR A 109 -0.95 2.87 -13.12
CA THR A 109 0.08 1.83 -13.02
C THR A 109 -0.30 0.61 -13.86
N SER A 110 -1.55 0.14 -13.76
CA SER A 110 -2.00 -1.02 -14.54
C SER A 110 -1.98 -0.76 -16.04
N ILE A 111 -2.38 0.44 -16.49
CA ILE A 111 -2.25 0.84 -17.90
C ILE A 111 -0.79 0.87 -18.33
N GLY A 112 0.07 1.48 -17.53
CA GLY A 112 1.49 1.58 -17.83
C GLY A 112 2.17 0.21 -17.89
N LEU A 113 1.76 -0.75 -17.06
CA LEU A 113 2.22 -2.14 -17.12
C LEU A 113 1.70 -2.88 -18.36
N ILE A 114 0.47 -2.61 -18.81
CA ILE A 114 -0.02 -3.12 -20.10
C ILE A 114 0.84 -2.62 -21.26
N ILE A 115 1.21 -1.33 -21.26
CA ILE A 115 2.16 -0.75 -22.23
C ILE A 115 3.55 -1.42 -22.08
N CYS A 116 3.97 -1.64 -20.83
CA CYS A 116 5.05 -2.51 -20.34
C CYS A 116 5.17 -3.82 -21.13
N THR A 117 4.06 -4.54 -21.13
CA THR A 117 3.90 -5.86 -21.73
C THR A 117 3.78 -5.79 -23.25
N TYR A 118 3.15 -4.74 -23.80
CA TYR A 118 3.03 -4.55 -25.25
C TYR A 118 4.38 -4.32 -25.92
N PHE A 119 5.18 -3.40 -25.37
CA PHE A 119 6.55 -3.16 -25.81
C PHE A 119 7.53 -3.99 -24.98
N PHE A 120 7.35 -5.31 -25.02
CA PHE A 120 8.07 -6.22 -24.15
C PHE A 120 9.60 -6.13 -24.35
N TYR A 121 10.06 -6.13 -25.60
CA TYR A 121 11.48 -6.19 -25.95
C TYR A 121 12.12 -4.81 -26.09
N GLU A 122 11.31 -3.78 -26.34
CA GLU A 122 11.77 -2.40 -26.56
C GLU A 122 11.92 -1.63 -25.24
N LEU A 123 11.06 -1.91 -24.25
CA LEU A 123 11.10 -1.24 -22.95
C LEU A 123 11.83 -2.10 -21.91
N PRO A 124 12.91 -1.59 -21.30
CA PRO A 124 13.66 -2.34 -20.30
C PRO A 124 12.89 -2.43 -18.98
N MET A 125 13.34 -3.32 -18.10
CA MET A 125 12.73 -3.60 -16.81
C MET A 125 12.57 -2.34 -15.93
N GLU A 126 13.52 -1.40 -16.01
CA GLU A 126 13.51 -0.15 -15.26
C GLU A 126 12.30 0.75 -15.59
N VAL A 127 11.77 0.69 -16.81
CA VAL A 127 10.57 1.46 -17.21
C VAL A 127 9.32 0.90 -16.54
N ALA A 128 9.24 -0.43 -16.40
CA ALA A 128 8.18 -1.07 -15.62
C ALA A 128 8.29 -0.68 -14.13
N GLY A 129 9.49 -0.74 -13.57
CA GLY A 129 9.77 -0.27 -12.22
C GLY A 129 9.40 1.19 -11.98
N LEU A 130 9.65 2.06 -12.97
CA LEU A 130 9.35 3.48 -12.88
C LEU A 130 7.85 3.73 -12.91
N THR A 131 7.14 3.02 -13.76
CA THR A 131 5.67 3.02 -13.83
C THR A 131 5.06 2.61 -12.50
N GLU A 132 5.56 1.51 -11.92
CA GLU A 132 5.14 1.05 -10.59
C GLU A 132 5.46 2.06 -9.48
N ALA A 133 6.57 2.79 -9.60
CA ALA A 133 7.00 3.73 -8.58
C ALA A 133 6.22 5.05 -8.63
N ILE A 134 6.19 5.69 -9.81
CA ILE A 134 5.75 7.08 -9.98
C ILE A 134 4.27 7.25 -9.68
N PHE A 135 3.39 6.48 -10.30
CA PHE A 135 1.95 6.75 -10.15
C PHE A 135 1.45 6.57 -8.72
N PRO A 136 1.81 5.50 -7.98
CA PRO A 136 1.45 5.37 -6.57
C PRO A 136 2.20 6.39 -5.69
N ALA A 137 3.44 6.76 -6.04
CA ALA A 137 4.21 7.76 -5.29
C ALA A 137 3.54 9.14 -5.30
N PHE A 138 3.07 9.60 -6.46
CA PHE A 138 2.43 10.91 -6.58
C PHE A 138 0.97 10.93 -6.11
N THR A 139 0.27 9.81 -6.23
CA THR A 139 -1.11 9.69 -5.73
C THR A 139 -1.17 9.31 -4.24
N GLY A 140 -0.02 8.97 -3.66
CA GLY A 140 0.15 8.64 -2.25
C GLY A 140 -0.19 7.19 -1.87
N GLY A 141 -0.63 6.38 -2.84
CA GLY A 141 -0.80 4.93 -2.73
C GLY A 141 -1.60 4.46 -1.53
N TRP A 142 -1.20 3.31 -0.98
CA TRP A 142 -1.86 2.68 0.17
C TRP A 142 -1.89 3.59 1.40
N MET A 143 -0.82 4.37 1.65
CA MET A 143 -0.73 5.24 2.83
C MET A 143 -1.79 6.34 2.82
N THR A 144 -1.96 7.01 1.68
CA THR A 144 -2.97 8.06 1.54
C THR A 144 -4.39 7.49 1.53
N MET A 145 -4.58 6.30 0.96
CA MET A 145 -5.86 5.59 1.01
C MET A 145 -6.29 5.28 2.45
N PHE A 146 -5.41 4.66 3.25
CA PHE A 146 -5.71 4.34 4.65
C PHE A 146 -5.90 5.60 5.51
N MET A 147 -5.09 6.63 5.30
CA MET A 147 -5.28 7.93 5.96
C MET A 147 -6.68 8.49 5.65
N ALA A 148 -7.06 8.58 4.38
CA ALA A 148 -8.34 9.15 3.97
C ALA A 148 -9.53 8.34 4.52
N VAL A 149 -9.45 7.00 4.44
CA VAL A 149 -10.48 6.10 4.98
C VAL A 149 -10.61 6.25 6.49
N PHE A 150 -9.52 6.21 7.26
CA PHE A 150 -9.60 6.35 8.71
C PHE A 150 -10.07 7.72 9.15
N SER A 151 -9.66 8.80 8.47
CA SER A 151 -10.16 10.14 8.74
C SER A 151 -11.66 10.24 8.46
N TYR A 152 -12.14 9.70 7.34
CA TYR A 152 -13.57 9.65 7.04
C TYR A 152 -14.35 8.81 8.05
N MET A 153 -13.83 7.65 8.46
CA MET A 153 -14.46 6.83 9.48
C MET A 153 -14.54 7.58 10.82
N ALA A 154 -13.52 8.35 11.18
CA ALA A 154 -13.55 9.16 12.39
C ALA A 154 -14.62 10.27 12.34
N ASP A 155 -14.87 10.82 11.15
CA ASP A 155 -15.87 11.87 10.91
C ASP A 155 -17.31 11.30 10.97
N ILE A 156 -17.58 10.13 10.38
CA ILE A 156 -18.94 9.57 10.30
C ILE A 156 -19.36 8.71 11.51
N THR A 157 -18.45 8.42 12.45
CA THR A 157 -18.73 7.53 13.60
C THR A 157 -18.70 8.26 14.93
N SER A 158 -19.55 7.82 15.86
CA SER A 158 -19.54 8.29 17.24
C SER A 158 -18.32 7.75 18.00
N LEU A 159 -17.88 8.45 19.05
CA LEU A 159 -16.73 8.06 19.87
C LEU A 159 -16.83 6.62 20.41
N GLU A 160 -18.04 6.16 20.73
CA GLU A 160 -18.30 4.83 21.28
C GLU A 160 -18.15 3.72 20.21
N THR A 161 -18.56 4.00 18.97
CA THR A 161 -18.60 3.03 17.88
C THR A 161 -17.39 3.10 16.95
N ARG A 162 -16.61 4.19 17.02
CA ARG A 162 -15.45 4.47 16.16
C ARG A 162 -14.46 3.32 16.14
N THR A 163 -14.08 2.81 17.31
CA THR A 163 -13.12 1.70 17.42
C THR A 163 -13.62 0.44 16.73
N LEU A 164 -14.91 0.11 16.88
CA LEU A 164 -15.51 -1.09 16.28
C LEU A 164 -15.55 -0.96 14.75
N ARG A 165 -15.95 0.21 14.25
CA ARG A 165 -16.02 0.51 12.82
C ARG A 165 -14.64 0.48 12.14
N ILE A 166 -13.63 1.08 12.78
CA ILE A 166 -12.23 0.97 12.31
C ILE A 166 -11.76 -0.49 12.33
N GLY A 167 -12.12 -1.25 13.36
CA GLY A 167 -11.86 -2.69 13.43
C GLY A 167 -12.45 -3.46 12.24
N ILE A 168 -13.70 -3.18 11.86
CA ILE A 168 -14.36 -3.79 10.70
C ILE A 168 -13.61 -3.46 9.40
N VAL A 169 -13.26 -2.19 9.18
CA VAL A 169 -12.46 -1.76 8.01
C VAL A 169 -11.14 -2.53 7.95
N ASN A 170 -10.46 -2.71 9.09
CA ASN A 170 -9.21 -3.44 9.15
C ASN A 170 -9.40 -4.92 8.82
N VAL A 171 -10.43 -5.57 9.36
CA VAL A 171 -10.76 -6.98 9.05
C VAL A 171 -11.07 -7.15 7.56
N CYS A 172 -11.86 -6.25 6.96
CA CYS A 172 -12.14 -6.27 5.53
C CYS A 172 -10.85 -6.12 4.70
N SER A 173 -9.95 -5.23 5.11
CA SER A 173 -8.65 -5.03 4.45
C SER A 173 -7.77 -6.29 4.56
N SER A 174 -7.73 -6.90 5.74
CA SER A 174 -6.96 -8.11 6.01
C SER A 174 -7.47 -9.32 5.24
N ILE A 175 -8.79 -9.46 5.05
CA ILE A 175 -9.38 -10.56 4.25
C ILE A 175 -9.13 -10.35 2.75
N SER A 176 -9.07 -9.09 2.29
CA SER A 176 -8.86 -8.75 0.89
C SER A 176 -7.49 -9.21 0.36
N VAL A 177 -6.45 -9.18 1.20
CA VAL A 177 -5.08 -9.58 0.81
C VAL A 177 -5.00 -11.09 0.48
N PRO A 178 -5.40 -12.05 1.35
CA PRO A 178 -5.44 -13.46 1.01
C PRO A 178 -6.29 -13.79 -0.22
N ILE A 179 -7.42 -13.10 -0.41
CA ILE A 179 -8.26 -13.28 -1.60
C ILE A 179 -7.46 -12.91 -2.86
N GLY A 180 -6.82 -11.74 -2.86
CA GLY A 180 -6.00 -11.31 -3.99
C GLY A 180 -4.84 -12.28 -4.25
N ILE A 181 -4.17 -12.74 -3.20
CA ILE A 181 -3.09 -13.73 -3.24
C ILE A 181 -3.56 -15.04 -3.87
N ALA A 182 -4.66 -15.61 -3.38
CA ALA A 182 -5.17 -16.91 -3.82
C ALA A 182 -5.56 -16.87 -5.31
N LEU A 183 -6.11 -15.74 -5.76
CA LEU A 183 -6.50 -15.53 -7.15
C LEU A 183 -5.30 -15.20 -8.05
N SER A 184 -4.28 -14.50 -7.54
CA SER A 184 -3.15 -13.99 -8.35
C SER A 184 -2.46 -15.07 -9.17
N GLY A 185 -2.11 -16.20 -8.55
CA GLY A 185 -1.39 -17.30 -9.23
C GLY A 185 -2.23 -18.05 -10.26
N VAL A 186 -3.52 -18.25 -9.97
CA VAL A 186 -4.44 -18.93 -10.89
C VAL A 186 -4.72 -18.04 -12.10
N LEU A 187 -5.00 -16.75 -11.87
CA LEU A 187 -5.24 -15.78 -12.93
C LEU A 187 -4.02 -15.62 -13.81
N TYR A 188 -2.82 -15.45 -13.22
CA TYR A 188 -1.60 -15.34 -14.00
C TYR A 188 -1.39 -16.53 -14.96
N LYS A 189 -1.62 -17.77 -14.49
CA LYS A 189 -1.49 -18.97 -15.32
C LYS A 189 -2.54 -19.09 -16.43
N GLN A 190 -3.76 -18.60 -16.21
CA GLN A 190 -4.86 -18.78 -17.17
C GLN A 190 -4.98 -17.64 -18.19
N ILE A 191 -4.80 -16.40 -17.76
CA ILE A 191 -5.06 -15.21 -18.59
C ILE A 191 -3.81 -14.37 -18.87
N GLY A 192 -2.65 -14.77 -18.34
CA GLY A 192 -1.35 -14.14 -18.58
C GLY A 192 -1.27 -12.68 -18.10
N TYR A 193 -0.21 -11.99 -18.52
CA TYR A 193 0.06 -10.59 -18.13
C TYR A 193 -1.08 -9.63 -18.50
N TYR A 194 -1.50 -9.64 -19.77
CA TYR A 194 -2.55 -8.74 -20.26
C TYR A 194 -3.88 -8.94 -19.54
N GLY A 195 -4.27 -10.20 -19.31
CA GLY A 195 -5.50 -10.52 -18.61
C GLY A 195 -5.47 -10.03 -17.16
N VAL A 196 -4.38 -10.28 -16.44
CA VAL A 196 -4.23 -9.86 -15.05
C VAL A 196 -4.26 -8.33 -14.91
N PHE A 197 -3.47 -7.61 -15.70
CA PHE A 197 -3.44 -6.14 -15.60
C PHE A 197 -4.74 -5.48 -16.06
N SER A 198 -5.41 -6.03 -17.08
CA SER A 198 -6.72 -5.54 -17.52
C SER A 198 -7.81 -5.80 -16.48
N LEU A 199 -7.76 -6.96 -15.81
CA LEU A 199 -8.65 -7.29 -14.71
C LEU A 199 -8.45 -6.34 -13.53
N SER A 200 -7.21 -6.11 -13.11
CA SER A 200 -6.89 -5.14 -12.05
C SER A 200 -7.36 -3.73 -12.41
N ALA A 201 -7.13 -3.27 -13.65
CA ALA A 201 -7.63 -1.98 -14.13
C ALA A 201 -9.16 -1.89 -14.04
N THR A 202 -9.87 -2.96 -14.40
CA THR A 202 -11.34 -3.04 -14.29
C THR A 202 -11.80 -2.99 -12.83
N ILE A 203 -11.13 -3.71 -11.94
CA ILE A 203 -11.41 -3.68 -10.49
C ILE A 203 -11.21 -2.26 -9.93
N TYR A 204 -10.16 -1.54 -10.37
CA TYR A 204 -9.95 -0.15 -9.97
C TYR A 204 -11.05 0.78 -10.48
N LEU A 205 -11.55 0.59 -11.71
CA LEU A 205 -12.70 1.35 -12.21
C LEU A 205 -13.96 1.07 -11.39
N LEU A 206 -14.19 -0.17 -10.98
CA LEU A 206 -15.30 -0.53 -10.08
C LEU A 206 -15.15 0.12 -8.70
N SER A 207 -13.95 0.08 -8.12
CA SER A 207 -13.63 0.73 -6.85
C SER A 207 -13.83 2.25 -6.94
N PHE A 208 -13.32 2.87 -8.00
CA PHE A 208 -13.50 4.29 -8.26
C PHE A 208 -14.97 4.65 -8.42
N GLY A 209 -15.72 3.88 -9.22
CA GLY A 209 -17.15 4.09 -9.45
C GLY A 209 -17.95 3.97 -8.14
N TYR A 210 -17.69 2.94 -7.33
CA TYR A 210 -18.32 2.81 -6.02
C TYR A 210 -17.96 3.99 -5.11
N GLY A 211 -16.68 4.35 -5.02
CA GLY A 211 -16.23 5.50 -4.24
C GLY A 211 -16.89 6.81 -4.69
N TYR A 212 -17.02 7.00 -6.00
CA TYR A 212 -17.60 8.20 -6.59
C TYR A 212 -19.12 8.30 -6.39
N TYR A 213 -19.87 7.21 -6.58
CA TYR A 213 -21.34 7.28 -6.51
C TYR A 213 -21.90 6.98 -5.11
N LYS A 214 -21.25 6.11 -4.33
CA LYS A 214 -21.79 5.62 -3.05
C LYS A 214 -21.20 6.29 -1.82
N ILE A 215 -20.00 6.88 -1.89
CA ILE A 215 -19.44 7.62 -0.76
C ILE A 215 -19.94 9.06 -0.80
N PRO A 216 -20.77 9.49 0.18
CA PRO A 216 -21.21 10.86 0.26
C PRO A 216 -20.03 11.77 0.56
N GLU A 217 -19.99 12.92 -0.09
CA GLU A 217 -19.09 13.99 0.28
C GLU A 217 -19.77 14.77 1.42
N GLU A 218 -19.32 14.54 2.65
CA GLU A 218 -19.83 15.32 3.78
C GLU A 218 -19.43 16.78 3.60
N LYS A 219 -20.40 17.64 3.29
CA LYS A 219 -20.24 19.06 3.51
C LYS A 219 -20.27 19.25 5.02
N GLN A 220 -19.13 19.51 5.65
CA GLN A 220 -19.12 20.11 7.00
C GLN A 220 -19.76 21.50 6.89
N GLN A 221 -21.09 21.54 6.89
CA GLN A 221 -21.89 22.69 6.51
C GLN A 221 -21.98 23.76 7.61
N GLN A 222 -21.22 23.68 8.71
CA GLN A 222 -21.46 24.57 9.87
C GLN A 222 -20.23 25.16 10.57
N LYS A 223 -18.98 24.93 10.13
CA LYS A 223 -17.81 25.62 10.73
C LYS A 223 -17.09 26.64 9.83
N GLN A 224 -17.39 26.68 8.53
CA GLN A 224 -16.66 27.55 7.59
C GLN A 224 -17.33 28.90 7.28
N GLN A 225 -18.56 29.16 7.72
CA GLN A 225 -19.21 30.46 7.46
C GLN A 225 -18.54 31.67 8.16
N GLN A 226 -17.57 31.46 9.06
CA GLN A 226 -16.79 32.55 9.67
C GLN A 226 -15.37 32.75 9.09
N GLN A 227 -14.90 31.90 8.17
CA GLN A 227 -13.55 32.02 7.57
C GLN A 227 -13.59 32.20 6.05
N GLN A 228 -14.74 32.57 5.49
CA GLN A 228 -14.93 32.72 4.04
C GLN A 228 -14.41 34.02 3.44
N ASN A 229 -13.67 34.85 4.18
CA ASN A 229 -12.96 35.97 3.58
C ASN A 229 -11.50 35.60 3.34
N GLN A 230 -11.22 35.31 2.07
CA GLN A 230 -9.91 35.38 1.42
C GLN A 230 -8.83 34.44 1.96
N GLN A 231 -8.77 33.24 1.40
CA GLN A 231 -7.51 32.70 0.90
C GLN A 231 -7.83 31.52 -0.03
N GLN A 232 -7.36 31.62 -1.27
CA GLN A 232 -7.21 30.45 -2.13
C GLN A 232 -6.38 29.44 -1.33
N ILE A 233 -6.99 28.31 -0.92
CA ILE A 233 -6.31 27.30 -0.12
C ILE A 233 -5.27 26.64 -1.03
N ASN A 234 -4.06 27.19 -1.00
CA ASN A 234 -2.94 26.68 -1.78
C ASN A 234 -2.61 25.29 -1.26
N PHE A 235 -2.72 24.29 -2.14
CA PHE A 235 -2.40 22.90 -1.84
C PHE A 235 -0.95 22.73 -1.34
N PHE A 236 -0.04 23.61 -1.78
CA PHE A 236 1.37 23.65 -1.39
C PHE A 236 1.70 24.86 -0.50
N ASP A 237 1.02 25.03 0.63
CA ASP A 237 1.41 26.06 1.60
C ASP A 237 2.36 25.49 2.68
N LEU A 238 3.64 25.84 2.52
CA LEU A 238 4.75 25.45 3.42
C LEU A 238 4.56 25.96 4.85
N GLN A 239 3.76 27.01 5.05
CA GLN A 239 3.45 27.52 6.38
C GLN A 239 2.73 26.46 7.23
N HIS A 240 1.99 25.55 6.61
CA HIS A 240 1.19 24.53 7.30
C HIS A 240 2.01 23.33 7.74
N ILE A 241 3.03 22.97 6.95
CA ILE A 241 4.03 21.98 7.39
C ILE A 241 4.76 22.54 8.61
N LYS A 242 5.14 23.83 8.58
CA LYS A 242 5.77 24.50 9.73
C LYS A 242 4.87 24.49 10.96
N GLU A 243 3.57 24.76 10.82
CA GLU A 243 2.62 24.69 11.95
C GLU A 243 2.47 23.28 12.51
N THR A 244 2.34 22.27 11.64
CA THR A 244 2.22 20.85 12.04
C THR A 244 3.48 20.38 12.77
N MET A 245 4.65 20.71 12.22
CA MET A 245 5.94 20.44 12.85
C MET A 245 6.06 21.18 14.18
N THR A 246 5.67 22.45 14.24
CA THR A 246 5.69 23.22 15.49
C THR A 246 4.81 22.58 16.55
N VAL A 247 3.62 22.08 16.20
CA VAL A 247 2.72 21.39 17.13
C VAL A 247 3.29 20.06 17.61
N ALA A 248 3.98 19.31 16.74
CA ALA A 248 4.64 18.05 17.13
C ALA A 248 5.74 18.27 18.18
N PHE A 249 6.46 19.39 18.11
CA PHE A 249 7.53 19.76 19.04
C PHE A 249 7.09 20.72 20.15
N LYS A 250 5.81 21.12 20.19
CA LYS A 250 5.31 22.06 21.19
C LYS A 250 5.24 21.40 22.56
N GLU A 251 5.79 22.09 23.56
CA GLU A 251 5.57 21.72 24.96
C GLU A 251 4.10 21.94 25.33
N GLY A 252 3.48 20.90 25.90
CA GLY A 252 2.06 20.90 26.22
C GLY A 252 1.80 20.25 27.57
N ARG A 253 0.65 20.58 28.18
CA ARG A 253 0.18 19.96 29.43
C ARG A 253 0.26 18.43 29.34
N ASN A 254 0.61 17.79 30.47
CA ASN A 254 0.66 16.34 30.63
C ASN A 254 1.73 15.61 29.78
N ASN A 255 2.94 16.17 29.69
CA ASN A 255 4.09 15.58 28.98
C ASN A 255 3.78 15.15 27.54
N ARG A 256 2.95 15.93 26.83
CA ARG A 256 2.47 15.63 25.48
C ARG A 256 3.63 15.33 24.51
N ARG A 257 4.70 16.13 24.55
CA ARG A 257 5.88 15.95 23.71
C ARG A 257 6.53 14.58 23.91
N THR A 258 6.76 14.18 25.16
CA THR A 258 7.33 12.86 25.50
C THR A 258 6.45 11.72 25.03
N ARG A 259 5.11 11.84 25.20
CA ARG A 259 4.17 10.82 24.71
C ARG A 259 4.17 10.69 23.19
N VAL A 260 4.20 11.81 22.46
CA VAL A 260 4.27 11.78 20.99
C VAL A 260 5.60 11.17 20.53
N MET A 261 6.74 11.56 21.13
CA MET A 261 8.03 10.97 20.77
C MET A 261 8.10 9.47 21.10
N LEU A 262 7.59 9.04 22.26
CA LEU A 262 7.52 7.62 22.62
C LEU A 262 6.64 6.83 21.62
N LEU A 263 5.48 7.38 21.23
CA LEU A 263 4.62 6.73 20.23
C LEU A 263 5.32 6.60 18.87
N MET A 264 6.06 7.62 18.43
CA MET A 264 6.83 7.54 17.18
C MET A 264 7.92 6.46 17.26
N ILE A 265 8.64 6.36 18.39
CA ILE A 265 9.66 5.33 18.61
C ILE A 265 9.01 3.94 18.60
N VAL A 266 7.89 3.74 19.30
CA VAL A 266 7.17 2.47 19.31
C VAL A 266 6.74 2.07 17.90
N VAL A 267 6.20 3.00 17.11
CA VAL A 267 5.82 2.73 15.71
C VAL A 267 7.04 2.30 14.89
N ILE A 268 8.19 2.95 15.04
CA ILE A 268 9.41 2.58 14.32
C ILE A 268 9.91 1.19 14.74
N VAL A 269 9.98 0.93 16.04
CA VAL A 269 10.47 -0.34 16.60
C VAL A 269 9.55 -1.51 16.25
N VAL A 270 8.24 -1.29 16.18
CA VAL A 270 7.26 -2.33 15.84
C VAL A 270 7.14 -2.51 14.32
N MET A 271 6.93 -1.42 13.57
CA MET A 271 6.66 -1.49 12.12
C MET A 271 7.92 -1.67 11.27
N GLY A 272 9.07 -1.16 11.72
CA GLY A 272 10.33 -1.22 10.99
C GLY A 272 10.80 -2.65 10.73
N PRO A 273 10.95 -3.49 11.78
CA PRO A 273 11.32 -4.90 11.61
C PRO A 273 10.30 -5.67 10.76
N LEU A 274 9.01 -5.38 10.89
CA LEU A 274 7.97 -6.03 10.07
C LEU A 274 8.19 -5.75 8.57
N HIS A 275 8.39 -4.49 8.18
CA HIS A 275 8.65 -4.14 6.77
C HIS A 275 9.97 -4.74 6.25
N GLY A 276 11.01 -4.78 7.09
CA GLY A 276 12.29 -5.43 6.77
C GLY A 276 12.14 -6.94 6.54
N GLN A 277 11.39 -7.61 7.42
CA GLN A 277 11.09 -9.04 7.29
C GLN A 277 10.32 -9.33 6.00
N TYR A 278 9.26 -8.58 5.67
CA TYR A 278 8.49 -8.78 4.44
C TYR A 278 9.37 -8.70 3.18
N SER A 279 10.30 -7.76 3.15
CA SER A 279 11.18 -7.52 2.00
C SER A 279 12.19 -8.65 1.79
N ILE A 280 12.64 -9.31 2.87
CA ILE A 280 13.69 -10.34 2.83
C ILE A 280 13.12 -11.75 2.70
N PHE A 281 11.96 -12.03 3.32
CA PHE A 281 11.39 -13.38 3.35
C PHE A 281 11.06 -13.93 1.96
N TYR A 282 10.62 -13.09 1.01
CA TYR A 282 10.36 -13.54 -0.36
C TYR A 282 11.61 -14.13 -1.01
N TYR A 283 12.71 -13.37 -1.03
CA TYR A 283 13.96 -13.79 -1.64
C TYR A 283 14.59 -14.98 -0.90
N TYR A 284 14.48 -15.01 0.44
CA TYR A 284 14.98 -16.12 1.25
C TYR A 284 14.28 -17.44 0.92
N TYR A 285 12.96 -17.46 0.84
CA TYR A 285 12.21 -18.67 0.48
C TYR A 285 12.39 -19.07 -0.98
N TYR A 286 12.52 -18.08 -1.87
CA TYR A 286 12.83 -18.30 -3.28
C TYR A 286 14.20 -19.00 -3.43
N TYR A 287 15.22 -18.61 -2.64
CA TYR A 287 16.58 -19.16 -2.70
C TYR A 287 16.74 -20.52 -2.01
N TYR A 288 16.12 -20.74 -0.84
CA TYR A 288 16.42 -21.92 -0.01
C TYR A 288 15.49 -23.12 -0.23
N TYR A 289 14.26 -22.93 -0.73
CA TYR A 289 13.27 -24.00 -0.75
C TYR A 289 12.76 -24.32 -2.16
N TYR A 290 13.57 -25.11 -2.89
CA TYR A 290 13.32 -25.65 -4.23
C TYR A 290 11.94 -26.33 -4.42
N TYR A 291 11.36 -26.90 -3.34
CA TYR A 291 10.12 -27.70 -3.38
C TYR A 291 8.86 -27.03 -2.79
N TYR A 292 8.95 -25.83 -2.19
CA TYR A 292 7.91 -25.32 -1.29
C TYR A 292 7.38 -23.91 -1.63
N TYR A 293 7.35 -23.54 -2.92
CA TYR A 293 6.73 -22.28 -3.36
C TYR A 293 5.24 -22.16 -2.98
N TYR A 294 4.49 -23.27 -3.01
CA TYR A 294 3.09 -23.31 -2.55
C TYR A 294 2.97 -23.07 -1.03
N TYR A 295 3.99 -23.43 -0.25
CA TYR A 295 4.00 -23.17 1.19
C TYR A 295 4.50 -21.79 1.56
N TYR A 296 5.26 -21.08 0.71
CA TYR A 296 5.56 -19.67 0.93
C TYR A 296 4.26 -18.86 1.09
N TYR A 297 3.29 -19.10 0.22
CA TYR A 297 1.99 -18.46 0.34
C TYR A 297 1.18 -18.94 1.55
N TYR A 298 1.27 -20.21 1.93
CA TYR A 298 0.59 -20.76 3.11
C TYR A 298 1.22 -20.29 4.44
N TYR A 299 2.54 -20.07 4.48
CA TYR A 299 3.29 -19.58 5.64
C TYR A 299 3.24 -18.06 5.73
N TYR A 300 3.30 -17.33 4.61
CA TYR A 300 2.98 -15.91 4.52
C TYR A 300 1.52 -15.66 4.95
N TYR A 301 0.60 -16.50 4.50
CA TYR A 301 -0.78 -16.56 4.98
C TYR A 301 -0.83 -16.81 6.49
N TYR A 302 -0.13 -17.82 7.01
CA TYR A 302 -0.11 -18.13 8.45
C TYR A 302 0.47 -16.97 9.28
N TYR A 303 1.55 -16.32 8.85
CA TYR A 303 2.23 -15.24 9.57
C TYR A 303 1.49 -13.91 9.49
N TYR A 304 0.97 -13.55 8.31
CA TYR A 304 0.12 -12.37 8.11
C TYR A 304 -1.19 -12.51 8.91
N TYR A 305 -1.78 -13.70 8.92
CA TYR A 305 -2.95 -14.05 9.74
C TYR A 305 -2.63 -14.03 11.24
N TYR A 306 -1.49 -14.60 11.68
CA TYR A 306 -1.10 -14.58 13.09
C TYR A 306 -0.89 -13.15 13.61
N TYR A 307 -0.25 -12.26 12.83
CA TYR A 307 0.13 -10.93 13.33
C TYR A 307 -1.03 -9.93 13.36
N TYR A 308 -1.84 -9.87 12.29
CA TYR A 308 -2.99 -8.94 12.24
C TYR A 308 -4.16 -9.40 13.11
N TYR A 309 -4.28 -10.70 13.40
CA TYR A 309 -5.37 -11.26 14.21
C TYR A 309 -5.00 -11.37 15.71
N TYR A 310 -3.72 -11.58 16.07
CA TYR A 310 -3.31 -11.61 17.48
C TYR A 310 -2.80 -10.27 18.02
N TYR A 311 -1.95 -9.53 17.30
CA TYR A 311 -1.33 -8.34 17.91
C TYR A 311 -2.24 -7.10 17.84
N PHE A 312 -2.90 -6.84 16.71
CA PHE A 312 -3.66 -5.59 16.55
C PHE A 312 -4.98 -5.53 17.35
N PRO A 313 -5.78 -6.62 17.46
CA PRO A 313 -6.96 -6.62 18.32
C PRO A 313 -6.58 -6.54 19.80
N VAL A 314 -5.45 -7.11 20.22
CA VAL A 314 -4.96 -7.00 21.61
C VAL A 314 -4.63 -5.54 21.95
N TYR A 315 -3.96 -4.79 21.07
CA TYR A 315 -3.73 -3.34 21.30
C TYR A 315 -5.03 -2.52 21.35
N VAL A 316 -6.02 -2.86 20.54
CA VAL A 316 -7.30 -2.13 20.47
C VAL A 316 -8.23 -2.50 21.64
N VAL A 317 -8.19 -3.75 22.11
CA VAL A 317 -8.96 -4.25 23.26
C VAL A 317 -8.32 -3.82 24.57
N GLU A 318 -6.99 -3.93 24.73
CA GLU A 318 -6.29 -3.43 25.92
C GLU A 318 -6.34 -1.91 26.05
N GLY A 319 -6.37 -1.17 24.93
CA GLY A 319 -6.59 0.28 24.95
C GLY A 319 -7.93 0.68 25.60
N LYS A 320 -8.98 -0.15 25.50
CA LYS A 320 -10.26 0.08 26.20
C LYS A 320 -10.17 -0.24 27.70
N TYR A 321 -9.40 -1.25 28.11
CA TYR A 321 -9.24 -1.58 29.53
C TYR A 321 -8.33 -0.58 30.25
N CYS A 322 -7.27 -0.09 29.59
CA CYS A 322 -6.31 0.84 30.16
C CYS A 322 -6.92 2.24 30.37
N PHE A 323 -7.75 2.73 29.43
CA PHE A 323 -8.46 4.00 29.59
C PHE A 323 -9.60 3.95 30.61
N ARG A 324 -10.22 2.78 30.83
CA ARG A 324 -11.31 2.62 31.81
C ARG A 324 -10.80 2.41 33.25
N SER A 325 -9.57 1.92 33.41
CA SER A 325 -8.99 1.63 34.74
C SER A 325 -8.03 2.68 35.28
N GLY A 326 -7.65 3.72 34.51
CA GLY A 326 -6.71 4.75 34.98
C GLY A 326 -5.33 4.23 35.42
N LYS A 327 -4.99 2.98 35.08
CA LYS A 327 -3.71 2.35 35.37
C LYS A 327 -3.05 1.98 34.05
N ILE A 328 -2.10 2.82 33.62
CA ILE A 328 -1.09 2.46 32.64
C ILE A 328 -0.02 1.70 33.44
N LEU A 329 0.03 0.39 33.31
CA LEU A 329 1.15 -0.42 33.78
C LEU A 329 2.18 -0.48 32.64
N PHE A 330 3.41 -0.11 32.97
CA PHE A 330 4.60 -0.14 32.11
C PHE A 330 4.98 -1.56 31.68
#